data_AF-A0A2S9YM94-F1
#
_entry.id   AF-A0A2S9YM94-F1
#
_cell.length_a   1.000
_cell.length_b   1.000
_cell.length_c   1.000
_cell.angle_alpha   90.00
_cell.angle_beta   90.00
_cell.angle_gamma   90.00
#
_symmetry.space_group_name_H-M   'P 1'
#
loop_
_entity.id
_entity.type
_entity.pdbx_description
1 polymer ?
#
loop_
_entity_poly.entity_id
_entity_poly.type
_entity_poly.pdbx_seq_one_letter_code
_entity_poly.pdbx_strand_id
1 'polypeptide(L)'
;MNTTTRLSLALAVTTAVVVAVVVYQEWPVSWRRVPDFSNLPAPKYANSPLVGEWEEIARIPCDGGPEYEPFNPIRELVFWAPGSFRLTMVPLETRYDYNGKFDVDEATKALRMFSFSGVYPHDIDGEGSYEIDSTNQLILHDVWLSRYSSEDPNERVPRACGHRFVPGGDAYGRFDGALWVNGMLDGRKDSSRRPRADGSFDTMENCYQPTLGASYGDHLYSERSTVTKAGTSTPVRGNFIYIVDRGKDERDVLVTFYEPTHPEKWLGSCGPDVRSDDLAYPERGRERCKLSLHREGDYEHQVWTGASKPGECASEFAGDAYMITEMRLDADAVEIWERGFDEQGNQTWGSEAPTHYEPATDAWPKPNAIVEN
;
A
#
# COMPACT_ATOMS: atom_id res chain seq x y z
N MET A 1 62.68 -2.48 -67.76
CA MET A 1 62.23 -1.46 -66.80
C MET A 1 60.82 -1.82 -66.36
N ASN A 2 60.77 -2.33 -65.12
CA ASN A 2 59.68 -2.72 -64.22
C ASN A 2 58.26 -2.99 -64.76
N THR A 3 58.01 -4.29 -64.93
CA THR A 3 56.71 -4.99 -64.86
C THR A 3 56.24 -5.11 -63.40
N THR A 4 55.05 -4.59 -63.09
CA THR A 4 54.43 -4.71 -61.76
C THR A 4 53.30 -5.74 -61.81
N THR A 5 53.58 -6.93 -61.29
CA THR A 5 52.65 -8.05 -61.12
C THR A 5 51.65 -7.73 -60.00
N ARG A 6 50.35 -7.68 -60.29
CA ARG A 6 49.30 -7.65 -59.26
C ARG A 6 48.99 -9.08 -58.82
N LEU A 7 49.39 -9.44 -57.59
CA LEU A 7 48.87 -10.60 -56.89
C LEU A 7 47.52 -10.24 -56.28
N SER A 8 46.45 -10.84 -56.78
CA SER A 8 45.14 -10.83 -56.13
C SER A 8 45.13 -11.89 -55.04
N LEU A 9 45.24 -11.48 -53.78
CA LEU A 9 45.04 -12.36 -52.63
C LEU A 9 43.53 -12.55 -52.43
N ALA A 10 42.99 -13.69 -52.83
CA ALA A 10 41.63 -14.09 -52.48
C ALA A 10 41.65 -14.61 -51.03
N LEU A 11 41.19 -13.78 -50.09
CA LEU A 11 40.93 -14.22 -48.72
C LEU A 11 39.65 -15.07 -48.74
N ALA A 12 39.78 -16.38 -48.70
CA ALA A 12 38.66 -17.28 -48.43
C ALA A 12 38.32 -17.17 -46.94
N VAL A 13 37.30 -16.37 -46.61
CA VAL A 13 36.68 -16.37 -45.28
C VAL A 13 35.77 -17.59 -45.21
N THR A 14 36.30 -18.72 -44.73
CA THR A 14 35.49 -19.85 -44.30
C THR A 14 34.78 -19.49 -43.02
N THR A 15 33.54 -19.02 -43.13
CA THR A 15 32.62 -18.88 -42.00
C THR A 15 32.25 -20.28 -41.53
N ALA A 16 32.92 -20.77 -40.48
CA ALA A 16 32.47 -21.96 -39.76
C ALA A 16 31.20 -21.59 -39.00
N VAL A 17 30.04 -21.96 -39.56
CA VAL A 17 28.77 -21.94 -38.82
C VAL A 17 28.85 -23.06 -37.80
N VAL A 18 29.22 -22.71 -36.57
CA VAL A 18 29.06 -23.59 -35.41
C VAL A 18 27.56 -23.62 -35.12
N VAL A 19 26.87 -24.60 -35.70
CA VAL A 19 25.53 -24.97 -35.26
C VAL A 19 25.69 -25.59 -33.88
N ALA A 20 25.53 -24.78 -32.83
CA ALA A 20 25.35 -25.27 -31.49
C ALA A 20 24.01 -26.02 -31.46
N VAL A 21 24.05 -27.32 -31.71
CA VAL A 21 22.94 -28.22 -31.41
C VAL A 21 22.85 -28.26 -29.89
N VAL A 22 22.00 -27.40 -29.33
CA VAL A 22 21.57 -27.52 -27.93
C VAL A 22 20.73 -28.78 -27.87
N VAL A 23 21.37 -29.90 -27.53
CA VAL A 23 20.69 -31.13 -27.15
C VAL A 23 20.00 -30.82 -25.83
N TYR A 24 18.71 -30.52 -25.88
CA TYR A 24 17.85 -30.58 -24.69
C TYR A 24 17.90 -32.02 -24.20
N GLN A 25 18.75 -32.29 -23.20
CA GLN A 25 18.59 -33.48 -22.38
C GLN A 25 17.23 -33.33 -21.68
N GLU A 26 16.25 -34.11 -22.13
CA GLU A 26 15.00 -34.33 -21.41
C GLU A 26 15.39 -34.87 -20.03
N TRP A 27 15.37 -34.00 -19.02
CA TRP A 27 15.39 -34.45 -17.65
C TRP A 27 14.13 -35.29 -17.46
N PRO A 28 14.23 -36.57 -17.05
CA PRO A 28 13.05 -37.35 -16.77
C PRO A 28 12.29 -36.60 -15.68
N VAL A 29 11.15 -36.03 -16.05
CA VAL A 29 10.19 -35.46 -15.11
C VAL A 29 9.67 -36.65 -14.33
N SER A 30 10.38 -37.02 -13.27
CA SER A 30 9.85 -37.96 -12.30
C SER A 30 8.69 -37.22 -11.65
N TRP A 31 7.48 -37.49 -12.13
CA TRP A 31 6.26 -37.14 -11.41
C TRP A 31 6.40 -37.78 -10.04
N ARG A 32 6.86 -37.02 -9.05
CA ARG A 32 6.71 -37.43 -7.64
C ARG A 32 5.22 -37.63 -7.51
N ARG A 33 4.82 -38.88 -7.17
CA ARG A 33 3.43 -39.20 -6.84
C ARG A 33 2.90 -38.08 -5.96
N VAL A 34 1.90 -37.36 -6.44
CA VAL A 34 1.16 -36.39 -5.62
C VAL A 34 0.75 -37.18 -4.38
N PRO A 35 1.06 -36.69 -3.17
CA PRO A 35 0.65 -37.37 -1.95
C PRO A 35 -0.83 -37.69 -2.02
N ASP A 36 -1.21 -38.92 -1.70
CA ASP A 36 -2.60 -39.31 -1.63
C ASP A 36 -3.26 -38.59 -0.45
N PHE A 37 -3.94 -37.48 -0.73
CA PHE A 37 -4.61 -36.64 0.25
C PHE A 37 -5.93 -37.25 0.76
N SER A 38 -6.39 -38.39 0.20
CA SER A 38 -7.66 -39.00 0.61
C SER A 38 -7.65 -39.56 2.03
N ASN A 39 -6.46 -39.69 2.64
CA ASN A 39 -6.27 -40.25 3.99
C ASN A 39 -5.80 -39.22 5.02
N LEU A 40 -5.81 -37.92 4.69
CA LEU A 40 -5.56 -36.91 5.72
C LEU A 40 -6.75 -36.86 6.70
N PRO A 41 -6.50 -36.84 8.02
CA PRO A 41 -7.58 -36.64 8.98
C PRO A 41 -8.26 -35.30 8.70
N ALA A 42 -9.59 -35.28 8.84
CA ALA A 42 -10.35 -34.05 8.72
C ALA A 42 -9.77 -32.99 9.68
N PRO A 43 -9.63 -31.72 9.23
CA PRO A 43 -9.13 -30.66 10.11
C PRO A 43 -9.98 -30.55 11.38
N LYS A 44 -9.33 -30.27 12.53
CA LYS A 44 -9.96 -30.22 13.86
C LYS A 44 -11.25 -29.39 13.88
N TYR A 45 -11.30 -28.28 13.14
CA TYR A 45 -12.41 -27.33 13.14
C TYR A 45 -13.18 -27.30 11.83
N ALA A 46 -13.13 -28.35 11.01
CA ALA A 46 -13.81 -28.38 9.70
C ALA A 46 -15.31 -28.04 9.74
N ASN A 47 -15.98 -28.25 10.88
CA ASN A 47 -17.39 -27.96 11.09
C ASN A 47 -17.63 -26.82 12.10
N SER A 48 -16.59 -26.11 12.54
CA SER A 48 -16.77 -24.99 13.47
C SER A 48 -17.41 -23.81 12.73
N PRO A 49 -18.42 -23.16 13.32
CA PRO A 49 -19.09 -22.04 12.67
C PRO A 49 -18.22 -20.78 12.61
N LEU A 50 -17.06 -20.77 13.28
CA LEU A 50 -16.07 -19.70 13.18
C LEU A 50 -15.27 -19.76 11.88
N VAL A 51 -15.14 -20.93 11.24
CA VAL A 51 -14.32 -21.07 10.03
C VAL A 51 -14.95 -20.26 8.89
N GLY A 52 -14.19 -19.29 8.40
CA GLY A 52 -14.66 -18.29 7.44
C GLY A 52 -13.88 -17.00 7.56
N GLU A 53 -14.23 -16.05 6.71
CA GLU A 53 -13.78 -14.67 6.75
C GLU A 53 -14.84 -13.82 7.47
N TRP A 54 -14.40 -12.78 8.17
CA TRP A 54 -15.24 -11.93 9.01
C TRP A 54 -14.78 -10.47 8.93
N GLU A 55 -15.72 -9.52 8.85
CA GLU A 55 -15.45 -8.07 8.82
C GLU A 55 -16.10 -7.39 10.03
N GLU A 56 -15.32 -6.62 10.80
CA GLU A 56 -15.79 -5.94 12.01
C GLU A 56 -16.73 -4.79 11.66
N ILE A 57 -17.93 -4.79 12.25
CA ILE A 57 -18.95 -3.75 12.07
C ILE A 57 -19.26 -2.98 13.36
N ALA A 58 -18.92 -3.54 14.52
CA ALA A 58 -19.11 -2.87 15.80
C ALA A 58 -18.16 -3.40 16.88
N ARG A 59 -17.96 -2.60 17.92
CA ARG A 59 -17.23 -2.93 19.15
C ARG A 59 -18.13 -2.88 20.36
N ILE A 60 -17.88 -3.76 21.32
CA ILE A 60 -18.64 -3.89 22.56
C ILE A 60 -17.80 -3.28 23.70
N PRO A 61 -18.24 -2.20 24.36
CA PRO A 61 -17.55 -1.61 25.50
C PRO A 61 -17.38 -2.58 26.68
N CYS A 62 -16.24 -2.52 27.36
CA CYS A 62 -15.95 -3.32 28.55
C CYS A 62 -16.89 -3.05 29.73
N ASP A 63 -17.53 -1.89 29.78
CA ASP A 63 -18.47 -1.50 30.83
C ASP A 63 -19.92 -1.93 30.54
N GLY A 64 -20.13 -2.69 29.45
CA GLY A 64 -21.46 -3.12 29.02
C GLY A 64 -22.30 -1.99 28.40
N GLY A 65 -21.67 -0.89 28.00
CA GLY A 65 -22.31 0.18 27.22
C GLY A 65 -22.82 -0.30 25.85
N PRO A 66 -23.53 0.57 25.10
CA PRO A 66 -24.00 0.25 23.77
C PRO A 66 -22.83 -0.02 22.81
N GLU A 67 -23.05 -0.92 21.85
CA GLU A 67 -22.11 -1.13 20.75
C GLU A 67 -21.84 0.17 19.98
N TYR A 68 -20.63 0.32 19.45
CA TYR A 68 -20.23 1.48 18.66
C TYR A 68 -19.48 1.07 17.39
N GLU A 69 -19.59 1.90 16.35
CA GLU A 69 -18.87 1.71 15.10
C GLU A 69 -17.36 1.97 15.31
N PRO A 70 -16.48 1.01 14.95
CA PRO A 70 -15.04 1.20 15.10
C PRO A 70 -14.52 2.24 14.11
N PHE A 71 -13.66 3.15 14.58
CA PHE A 71 -12.96 4.09 13.70
C PHE A 71 -11.95 3.41 12.75
N ASN A 72 -11.32 2.34 13.24
CA ASN A 72 -10.38 1.49 12.50
C ASN A 72 -10.85 0.04 12.61
N PRO A 73 -11.84 -0.39 11.80
CA PRO A 73 -12.37 -1.74 11.85
C PRO A 73 -11.31 -2.78 11.49
N ILE A 74 -11.38 -3.95 12.10
CA ILE A 74 -10.74 -5.15 11.58
C ILE A 74 -11.46 -5.53 10.28
N ARG A 75 -10.79 -5.30 9.15
CA ARG A 75 -11.36 -5.54 7.81
C ARG A 75 -11.41 -7.02 7.44
N GLU A 76 -10.47 -7.80 7.95
CA GLU A 76 -10.40 -9.23 7.69
C GLU A 76 -9.99 -9.96 8.98
N LEU A 77 -10.86 -10.84 9.47
CA LEU A 77 -10.53 -11.87 10.44
C LEU A 77 -10.87 -13.21 9.81
N VAL A 78 -9.85 -14.02 9.52
CA VAL A 78 -10.02 -15.33 8.88
C VAL A 78 -9.72 -16.42 9.88
N PHE A 79 -10.65 -17.35 10.09
CA PHE A 79 -10.38 -18.60 10.81
C PHE A 79 -10.35 -19.76 9.81
N TRP A 80 -9.29 -20.56 9.84
CA TRP A 80 -9.16 -21.76 9.01
C TRP A 80 -9.38 -23.03 9.81
N ALA A 81 -9.98 -24.03 9.15
CA ALA A 81 -10.27 -25.35 9.72
C ALA A 81 -9.08 -26.07 10.41
N PRO A 82 -7.81 -25.88 10.01
CA PRO A 82 -6.66 -26.43 10.73
C PRO A 82 -6.35 -25.79 12.09
N GLY A 83 -7.09 -24.75 12.52
CA GLY A 83 -6.87 -24.09 13.81
C GLY A 83 -5.93 -22.89 13.75
N SER A 84 -5.74 -22.30 12.59
CA SER A 84 -5.04 -21.03 12.42
C SER A 84 -6.02 -19.91 12.18
N PHE A 85 -5.64 -18.69 12.53
CA PHE A 85 -6.35 -17.49 12.14
C PHE A 85 -5.39 -16.42 11.60
N ARG A 86 -5.93 -15.44 10.89
CA ARG A 86 -5.24 -14.22 10.45
C ARG A 86 -6.12 -13.02 10.69
N LEU A 87 -5.51 -11.90 11.03
CA LEU A 87 -6.16 -10.63 11.18
C LEU A 87 -5.48 -9.59 10.31
N THR A 88 -6.31 -8.81 9.60
CA THR A 88 -5.88 -7.71 8.76
C THR A 88 -6.79 -6.51 9.01
N MET A 89 -6.20 -5.39 9.43
CA MET A 89 -6.85 -4.09 9.57
C MET A 89 -6.89 -3.35 8.23
N VAL A 90 -5.91 -3.58 7.35
CA VAL A 90 -5.82 -2.97 6.01
C VAL A 90 -5.45 -4.03 4.97
N PRO A 91 -6.42 -4.64 4.27
CA PRO A 91 -6.16 -5.69 3.30
C PRO A 91 -5.40 -5.12 2.10
N LEU A 92 -4.14 -5.51 1.95
CA LEU A 92 -3.32 -5.17 0.77
C LEU A 92 -2.68 -6.44 0.25
N GLU A 93 -3.20 -6.99 -0.85
CA GLU A 93 -2.80 -8.19 -1.62
C GLU A 93 -2.26 -9.41 -0.83
N THR A 94 -1.16 -9.28 -0.08
CA THR A 94 -0.55 -10.32 0.75
C THR A 94 -0.23 -9.92 2.19
N ARG A 95 -0.40 -8.64 2.55
CA ARG A 95 -0.12 -8.10 3.89
C ARG A 95 -1.26 -8.46 4.83
N TYR A 96 -0.87 -8.90 6.01
CA TYR A 96 -1.71 -9.05 7.18
C TYR A 96 -0.96 -8.51 8.38
N ASP A 97 -1.68 -8.01 9.39
CA ASP A 97 -1.06 -7.45 10.58
C ASP A 97 -0.46 -8.55 11.43
N TYR A 98 -1.27 -9.55 11.77
CA TYR A 98 -0.79 -10.69 12.52
C TYR A 98 -1.64 -11.95 12.29
N ASN A 99 -1.08 -13.08 12.69
CA ASN A 99 -1.73 -14.38 12.62
C ASN A 99 -1.46 -15.17 13.90
N GLY A 100 -2.12 -16.32 14.02
CA GLY A 100 -1.88 -17.22 15.14
C GLY A 100 -2.65 -18.53 15.02
N LYS A 101 -2.89 -19.13 16.19
CA LYS A 101 -3.70 -20.33 16.36
C LYS A 101 -4.94 -20.01 17.18
N PHE A 102 -6.00 -20.79 16.97
CA PHE A 102 -7.19 -20.70 17.81
C PHE A 102 -7.61 -22.08 18.31
N ASP A 103 -8.26 -22.09 19.47
CA ASP A 103 -8.98 -23.23 20.00
C ASP A 103 -10.37 -22.81 20.48
N VAL A 104 -11.32 -23.73 20.39
CA VAL A 104 -12.71 -23.51 20.79
C VAL A 104 -13.23 -24.69 21.57
N ASP A 105 -14.03 -24.39 22.58
CA ASP A 105 -14.89 -25.36 23.24
C ASP A 105 -16.33 -25.09 22.81
N GLU A 106 -16.87 -25.94 21.94
CA GLU A 106 -18.22 -25.78 21.40
C GLU A 106 -19.32 -25.87 22.45
N ALA A 107 -19.07 -26.51 23.60
CA ALA A 107 -20.08 -26.67 24.66
C ALA A 107 -20.21 -25.40 25.52
N THR A 108 -19.08 -24.75 25.82
CA THR A 108 -19.04 -23.52 26.62
C THR A 108 -18.97 -22.25 25.78
N LYS A 109 -18.73 -22.42 24.47
CA LYS A 109 -18.41 -21.35 23.52
C LYS A 109 -17.16 -20.55 23.89
N ALA A 110 -16.28 -21.12 24.70
CA ALA A 110 -14.99 -20.51 24.99
C ALA A 110 -14.13 -20.47 23.71
N LEU A 111 -13.51 -19.32 23.46
CA LEU A 111 -12.55 -19.08 22.39
C LEU A 111 -11.19 -18.73 23.00
N ARG A 112 -10.13 -19.27 22.42
CA ARG A 112 -8.75 -18.91 22.76
C ARG A 112 -7.94 -18.71 21.50
N MET A 113 -7.44 -17.50 21.28
CA MET A 113 -6.49 -17.13 20.22
C MET A 113 -5.10 -16.98 20.83
N PHE A 114 -4.09 -17.64 20.23
CA PHE A 114 -2.76 -17.76 20.83
C PHE A 114 -1.67 -17.95 19.77
N SER A 115 -0.40 -18.00 20.21
CA SER A 115 0.77 -18.14 19.33
C SER A 115 0.84 -17.07 18.23
N PHE A 116 0.62 -15.82 18.63
CA PHE A 116 0.61 -14.67 17.73
C PHE A 116 1.97 -14.48 17.03
N SER A 117 1.93 -14.09 15.75
CA SER A 117 3.08 -13.73 14.94
C SER A 117 2.72 -12.57 14.01
N GLY A 118 3.68 -11.68 13.73
CA GLY A 118 3.45 -10.45 12.96
C GLY A 118 3.53 -9.19 13.83
N VAL A 119 2.87 -8.12 13.41
CA VAL A 119 2.75 -6.85 14.12
C VAL A 119 1.41 -6.85 14.86
N TYR A 120 1.43 -7.17 16.16
CA TYR A 120 0.24 -7.23 17.00
C TYR A 120 0.39 -6.35 18.26
N PRO A 121 -0.72 -5.87 18.86
CA PRO A 121 -0.70 -5.13 20.11
C PRO A 121 -0.03 -5.91 21.25
N HIS A 122 0.78 -5.24 22.08
CA HIS A 122 1.41 -5.89 23.23
C HIS A 122 0.42 -6.34 24.32
N ASP A 123 -0.78 -5.78 24.32
CA ASP A 123 -1.87 -6.03 25.25
C ASP A 123 -2.99 -6.88 24.63
N ILE A 124 -2.70 -7.60 23.54
CA ILE A 124 -3.67 -8.53 22.92
C ILE A 124 -4.18 -9.54 23.96
N ASP A 125 -5.51 -9.68 24.04
CA ASP A 125 -6.16 -10.71 24.85
C ASP A 125 -7.04 -11.57 23.93
N GLY A 126 -6.54 -12.75 23.61
CA GLY A 126 -7.22 -13.69 22.70
C GLY A 126 -8.21 -14.61 23.39
N GLU A 127 -8.44 -14.49 24.70
CA GLU A 127 -9.25 -15.41 25.48
C GLU A 127 -10.64 -14.82 25.77
N GLY A 128 -11.71 -15.55 25.48
CA GLY A 128 -13.06 -15.06 25.69
C GLY A 128 -14.11 -16.08 25.28
N SER A 129 -15.24 -15.62 24.74
CA SER A 129 -16.27 -16.49 24.15
C SER A 129 -16.74 -15.97 22.79
N TYR A 130 -17.41 -16.83 22.04
CA TYR A 130 -17.97 -16.46 20.75
C TYR A 130 -19.45 -16.86 20.63
N GLU A 131 -20.19 -16.11 19.83
CA GLU A 131 -21.57 -16.42 19.44
C GLU A 131 -21.71 -16.19 17.94
N ILE A 132 -22.43 -17.08 17.25
CA ILE A 132 -23.00 -16.76 15.95
C ILE A 132 -24.48 -16.48 16.18
N ASP A 133 -24.90 -15.24 15.97
CA ASP A 133 -26.27 -14.84 16.26
C ASP A 133 -27.24 -15.29 15.15
N SER A 134 -28.53 -14.98 15.34
CA SER A 134 -29.59 -15.36 14.39
C SER A 134 -29.46 -14.73 12.99
N THR A 135 -28.61 -13.71 12.84
CA THR A 135 -28.32 -13.02 11.58
C THR A 135 -27.01 -13.47 10.94
N ASN A 136 -26.41 -14.55 11.46
CA ASN A 136 -25.12 -15.08 11.04
C ASN A 136 -23.96 -14.12 11.29
N GLN A 137 -24.06 -13.25 12.29
CA GLN A 137 -22.96 -12.39 12.71
C GLN A 137 -22.13 -13.08 13.79
N LEU A 138 -20.82 -12.94 13.71
CA LEU A 138 -19.90 -13.39 14.74
C LEU A 138 -19.78 -12.32 15.81
N ILE A 139 -20.06 -12.68 17.05
CA ILE A 139 -19.83 -11.84 18.21
C ILE A 139 -18.72 -12.49 19.03
N LEU A 140 -17.66 -11.73 19.31
CA LEU A 140 -16.61 -12.10 20.25
C LEU A 140 -16.81 -11.33 21.54
N HIS A 141 -16.92 -12.03 22.66
CA HIS A 141 -17.06 -11.46 23.99
C HIS A 141 -15.77 -11.67 24.79
N ASP A 142 -15.37 -10.64 25.52
CA ASP A 142 -14.17 -10.58 26.35
C ASP A 142 -12.86 -10.81 25.57
N VAL A 143 -12.87 -10.60 24.25
CA VAL A 143 -11.67 -10.70 23.39
C VAL A 143 -11.20 -9.29 23.00
N TRP A 144 -9.89 -9.05 23.10
CA TRP A 144 -9.22 -7.79 22.74
C TRP A 144 -8.25 -8.00 21.57
N LEU A 145 -8.63 -7.57 20.37
CA LEU A 145 -7.85 -7.79 19.13
C LEU A 145 -7.13 -6.54 18.58
N SER A 146 -7.36 -5.35 19.11
CA SER A 146 -6.75 -4.13 18.54
C SER A 146 -6.46 -3.06 19.60
N ARG A 147 -5.33 -2.37 19.45
CA ARG A 147 -4.85 -1.34 20.38
C ARG A 147 -5.59 0.00 20.25
N TYR A 148 -6.34 0.22 19.18
CA TYR A 148 -6.94 1.52 18.88
C TYR A 148 -8.23 1.76 19.68
N SER A 149 -8.13 1.69 21.01
CA SER A 149 -8.83 2.69 21.82
C SER A 149 -7.98 3.94 21.69
N SER A 150 -8.44 4.88 20.85
CA SER A 150 -7.90 6.23 20.69
C SER A 150 -6.70 6.58 21.58
N GLU A 151 -5.48 6.51 21.01
CA GLU A 151 -4.31 7.14 21.66
C GLU A 151 -4.42 8.67 21.66
N ASP A 152 -5.48 9.25 21.07
CA ASP A 152 -5.88 10.63 21.36
C ASP A 152 -6.43 10.71 22.81
N PRO A 153 -5.70 11.33 23.75
CA PRO A 153 -6.17 11.50 25.13
C PRO A 153 -7.47 12.31 25.24
N ASN A 154 -7.89 13.00 24.17
CA ASN A 154 -9.15 13.75 24.10
C ASN A 154 -10.31 12.93 23.53
N GLU A 155 -10.03 11.87 22.78
CA GLU A 155 -11.05 11.03 22.20
C GLU A 155 -11.38 9.91 23.20
N ARG A 156 -12.51 10.04 23.88
CA ARG A 156 -12.96 9.08 24.89
C ARG A 156 -13.64 7.89 24.23
N VAL A 157 -12.93 7.14 23.39
CA VAL A 157 -13.46 5.86 22.89
C VAL A 157 -13.38 4.84 24.03
N PRO A 158 -14.51 4.24 24.46
CA PRO A 158 -14.48 3.22 25.51
C PRO A 158 -13.60 2.04 25.08
N ARG A 159 -12.83 1.48 26.02
CA ARG A 159 -12.15 0.21 25.79
C ARG A 159 -13.19 -0.83 25.35
N ALA A 160 -12.93 -1.50 24.22
CA ALA A 160 -13.79 -2.56 23.71
C ALA A 160 -13.35 -3.91 24.27
N CYS A 161 -14.22 -4.63 24.99
CA CYS A 161 -13.97 -6.01 25.40
C CYS A 161 -14.77 -6.98 24.50
N GLY A 162 -15.01 -6.60 23.26
CA GLY A 162 -15.72 -7.46 22.33
C GLY A 162 -15.90 -6.82 20.98
N HIS A 163 -16.27 -7.66 20.03
CA HIS A 163 -16.29 -7.34 18.62
C HIS A 163 -17.50 -8.00 17.97
N ARG A 164 -18.12 -7.32 17.01
CA ARG A 164 -19.17 -7.86 16.17
C ARG A 164 -18.71 -7.82 14.73
N PHE A 165 -18.83 -8.96 14.05
CA PHE A 165 -18.46 -9.13 12.67
C PHE A 165 -19.65 -9.63 11.86
N VAL A 166 -19.69 -9.21 10.60
CA VAL A 166 -20.49 -9.88 9.57
C VAL A 166 -19.61 -10.92 8.88
N PRO A 167 -20.18 -11.99 8.30
CA PRO A 167 -19.43 -12.85 7.41
C PRO A 167 -18.79 -12.00 6.33
N GLY A 168 -17.51 -12.24 6.05
CA GLY A 168 -16.79 -11.76 4.89
C GLY A 168 -17.38 -12.42 3.65
N GLY A 169 -18.58 -11.99 3.27
CA GLY A 169 -19.10 -12.18 1.93
C GLY A 169 -18.46 -11.09 1.11
N ASP A 170 -17.55 -11.48 0.21
CA ASP A 170 -17.04 -10.55 -0.80
C ASP A 170 -16.57 -9.22 -0.18
N ALA A 171 -15.76 -9.28 0.90
CA ALA A 171 -15.04 -8.09 1.39
C ALA A 171 -14.09 -7.53 0.31
N TYR A 172 -13.74 -8.34 -0.70
CA TYR A 172 -13.19 -7.85 -1.96
C TYR A 172 -14.17 -6.98 -2.76
N GLY A 173 -15.48 -7.18 -2.64
CA GLY A 173 -16.56 -6.51 -3.37
C GLY A 173 -17.01 -5.14 -2.85
N ARG A 174 -16.70 -4.77 -1.60
CA ARG A 174 -16.65 -3.35 -1.19
C ARG A 174 -15.23 -2.86 -1.44
N PHE A 175 -15.04 -2.24 -2.59
CA PHE A 175 -13.78 -1.67 -2.97
C PHE A 175 -13.61 -0.35 -2.22
N ASP A 176 -12.88 -0.30 -1.11
CA ASP A 176 -12.47 1.02 -0.62
C ASP A 176 -11.40 1.58 -1.57
N GLY A 177 -11.82 2.42 -2.51
CA GLY A 177 -10.95 2.95 -3.56
C GLY A 177 -9.83 3.78 -2.96
N ALA A 178 -10.16 4.54 -1.91
CA ALA A 178 -9.20 5.32 -1.14
C ALA A 178 -8.13 4.43 -0.51
N LEU A 179 -8.52 3.29 0.08
CA LEU A 179 -7.60 2.32 0.65
C LEU A 179 -6.65 1.72 -0.38
N TRP A 180 -7.15 1.38 -1.57
CA TRP A 180 -6.31 0.88 -2.67
C TRP A 180 -5.29 1.90 -3.13
N VAL A 181 -5.73 3.14 -3.38
CA VAL A 181 -4.84 4.23 -3.75
C VAL A 181 -3.81 4.49 -2.65
N ASN A 182 -4.22 4.43 -1.38
CA ASN A 182 -3.31 4.57 -0.24
C ASN A 182 -2.24 3.47 -0.23
N GLY A 183 -2.64 2.20 -0.33
CA GLY A 183 -1.71 1.08 -0.35
C GLY A 183 -0.78 1.06 -1.56
N MET A 184 -1.26 1.47 -2.74
CA MET A 184 -0.42 1.63 -3.93
C MET A 184 0.58 2.77 -3.77
N LEU A 185 0.24 3.83 -3.04
CA LEU A 185 1.15 4.92 -2.72
C LEU A 185 2.14 4.56 -1.62
N ASP A 186 1.75 3.79 -0.61
CA ASP A 186 2.56 3.48 0.58
C ASP A 186 3.99 3.05 0.24
N GLY A 187 4.91 3.49 1.09
CA GLY A 187 6.33 3.20 1.02
C GLY A 187 7.13 4.14 0.12
N ARG A 188 8.36 3.70 -0.16
CA ARG A 188 9.37 4.45 -0.90
C ARG A 188 9.39 4.05 -2.37
N LYS A 189 9.35 5.03 -3.26
CA LYS A 189 9.35 4.87 -4.70
C LYS A 189 10.44 5.73 -5.35
N ASP A 190 11.11 5.17 -6.34
CA ASP A 190 12.30 5.76 -6.96
C ASP A 190 12.19 5.74 -8.48
N SER A 191 12.72 6.79 -9.13
CA SER A 191 12.68 6.96 -10.58
C SER A 191 13.96 6.52 -11.30
N SER A 192 14.94 5.92 -10.61
CA SER A 192 16.28 5.64 -11.18
C SER A 192 16.28 4.56 -12.25
N ARG A 193 15.31 3.64 -12.24
CA ARG A 193 15.25 2.50 -13.17
C ARG A 193 14.84 2.88 -14.59
N ARG A 194 14.17 4.02 -14.75
CA ARG A 194 13.74 4.54 -16.05
C ARG A 194 14.20 5.99 -16.22
N PRO A 195 15.52 6.22 -16.40
CA PRO A 195 15.98 7.55 -16.76
C PRO A 195 15.35 7.95 -18.10
N ARG A 196 15.04 9.24 -18.28
CA ARG A 196 14.55 9.73 -19.56
C ARG A 196 15.55 9.42 -20.67
N ALA A 197 15.05 9.23 -21.88
CA ALA A 197 15.85 8.95 -23.07
C ALA A 197 16.89 10.04 -23.37
N ASP A 198 16.68 11.27 -22.89
CA ASP A 198 17.60 12.40 -23.01
C ASP A 198 18.65 12.47 -21.88
N GLY A 199 18.59 11.57 -20.90
CA GLY A 199 19.48 11.52 -19.74
C GLY A 199 19.35 12.70 -18.77
N SER A 200 18.28 13.51 -18.88
CA SER A 200 18.18 14.82 -18.23
C SER A 200 17.68 14.81 -16.78
N PHE A 201 17.47 13.64 -16.19
CA PHE A 201 16.90 13.57 -14.85
C PHE A 201 17.90 13.33 -13.74
N ASP A 202 17.87 14.25 -12.78
CA ASP A 202 18.15 13.94 -11.39
C ASP A 202 17.17 12.84 -10.96
N THR A 203 17.73 11.77 -10.40
CA THR A 203 16.92 10.70 -9.80
C THR A 203 16.07 11.33 -8.70
N MET A 204 14.77 11.05 -8.70
CA MET A 204 13.86 11.51 -7.68
C MET A 204 13.33 10.33 -6.89
N GLU A 205 13.09 10.59 -5.62
CA GLU A 205 12.51 9.65 -4.70
C GLU A 205 11.24 10.27 -4.10
N ASN A 206 10.16 9.51 -4.10
CA ASN A 206 8.97 9.84 -3.33
C ASN A 206 8.83 8.83 -2.21
N CYS A 207 8.48 9.33 -1.03
CA CYS A 207 8.13 8.52 0.10
C CYS A 207 6.69 8.84 0.51
N TYR A 208 5.93 7.81 0.83
CA TYR A 208 4.57 7.93 1.34
C TYR A 208 4.47 7.11 2.62
N GLN A 209 3.94 7.72 3.68
CA GLN A 209 3.86 7.11 4.99
C GLN A 209 2.50 7.39 5.63
N PRO A 210 1.77 6.37 6.11
CA PRO A 210 0.52 6.56 6.82
C PRO A 210 0.66 7.46 8.06
N THR A 211 -0.27 8.39 8.23
CA THR A 211 -0.36 9.30 9.40
C THR A 211 -1.33 8.77 10.43
N LEU A 212 -1.11 9.02 11.73
CA LEU A 212 -2.08 8.64 12.76
C LEU A 212 -3.21 9.67 12.97
N GLY A 213 -4.34 9.15 13.47
CA GLY A 213 -5.53 9.94 13.82
C GLY A 213 -6.59 10.03 12.72
N ALA A 214 -6.34 9.43 11.56
CA ALA A 214 -7.34 9.22 10.52
C ALA A 214 -7.87 7.78 10.56
N SER A 215 -9.08 7.56 10.07
CA SER A 215 -9.56 6.23 9.70
C SER A 215 -8.47 5.63 8.79
N TYR A 216 -7.91 4.49 9.23
CA TYR A 216 -6.76 3.86 8.59
C TYR A 216 -7.05 3.70 7.09
N GLY A 217 -6.29 4.41 6.24
CA GLY A 217 -6.46 4.36 4.78
C GLY A 217 -6.67 5.70 4.08
N ASP A 218 -7.02 6.77 4.81
CA ASP A 218 -7.40 8.01 4.12
C ASP A 218 -6.30 9.06 4.09
N HIS A 219 -5.22 8.91 4.88
CA HIS A 219 -4.20 9.95 5.00
C HIS A 219 -2.78 9.42 4.92
N LEU A 220 -1.93 10.14 4.18
CA LEU A 220 -0.51 9.87 4.05
C LEU A 220 0.27 11.17 4.28
N TYR A 221 1.44 11.09 4.89
CA TYR A 221 2.48 12.08 4.69
C TYR A 221 3.26 11.65 3.46
N SER A 222 3.59 12.61 2.59
CA SER A 222 4.39 12.38 1.40
C SER A 222 5.57 13.32 1.38
N GLU A 223 6.72 12.78 0.97
CA GLU A 223 7.95 13.54 0.85
C GLU A 223 8.59 13.27 -0.51
N ARG A 224 9.00 14.33 -1.20
CA ARG A 224 9.79 14.26 -2.42
C ARG A 224 11.22 14.65 -2.11
N SER A 225 12.15 13.84 -2.60
CA SER A 225 13.59 14.02 -2.45
C SER A 225 14.29 14.05 -3.80
N THR A 226 15.35 14.84 -3.88
CA THR A 226 16.33 14.77 -4.98
C THR A 226 17.42 13.79 -4.60
N VAL A 227 17.87 12.98 -5.56
CA VAL A 227 18.91 11.97 -5.34
C VAL A 227 20.13 12.32 -6.18
N THR A 228 21.24 12.58 -5.51
CA THR A 228 22.52 12.88 -6.17
C THR A 228 23.08 11.63 -6.86
N LYS A 229 24.05 11.81 -7.78
CA LYS A 229 24.79 10.69 -8.40
C LYS A 229 25.48 9.74 -7.40
N ALA A 230 25.78 10.24 -6.19
CA ALA A 230 26.36 9.44 -5.12
C ALA A 230 25.31 8.65 -4.30
N GLY A 231 24.02 8.76 -4.66
CA GLY A 231 22.91 8.11 -3.96
C GLY A 231 22.45 8.84 -2.70
N THR A 232 22.92 10.06 -2.45
CA THR A 232 22.43 10.87 -1.32
C THR A 232 21.06 11.46 -1.67
N SER A 233 20.04 11.08 -0.91
CA SER A 233 18.67 11.61 -0.96
C SER A 233 18.59 12.88 -0.10
N THR A 234 17.99 13.95 -0.62
CA THR A 234 17.76 15.21 0.09
C THR A 234 16.30 15.61 -0.07
N PRO A 235 15.50 15.62 1.01
CA PRO A 235 14.12 16.07 0.99
C PRO A 235 14.00 17.52 0.52
N VAL A 236 13.10 17.76 -0.43
CA VAL A 236 12.87 19.09 -1.01
C VAL A 236 11.44 19.58 -0.84
N ARG A 237 10.47 18.67 -0.60
CA ARG A 237 9.07 19.02 -0.41
C ARG A 237 8.33 17.96 0.40
N GLY A 238 7.49 18.38 1.35
CA GLY A 238 6.59 17.53 2.11
C GLY A 238 5.13 17.96 1.96
N ASN A 239 4.19 17.01 1.86
CA ASN A 239 2.75 17.27 1.85
C ASN A 239 2.00 16.21 2.68
N PHE A 240 0.92 16.62 3.32
CA PHE A 240 -0.11 15.70 3.80
C PHE A 240 -1.10 15.42 2.66
N ILE A 241 -1.43 14.16 2.45
CA ILE A 241 -2.36 13.69 1.43
C ILE A 241 -3.61 13.19 2.15
N TYR A 242 -4.78 13.60 1.66
CA TYR A 242 -6.08 13.08 2.05
C TYR A 242 -6.74 12.41 0.85
N ILE A 243 -7.16 11.16 1.03
CA ILE A 243 -7.71 10.29 0.01
C ILE A 243 -9.11 9.90 0.47
N VAL A 244 -10.12 10.18 -0.36
CA VAL A 244 -11.50 9.82 -0.05
C VAL A 244 -12.21 9.27 -1.27
N ASP A 245 -13.03 8.25 -1.06
CA ASP A 245 -13.94 7.79 -2.10
C ASP A 245 -14.96 8.87 -2.49
N ARG A 246 -15.23 8.94 -3.78
CA ARG A 246 -16.29 9.74 -4.36
C ARG A 246 -17.31 8.81 -5.01
N GLY A 247 -18.56 8.94 -4.58
CA GLY A 247 -19.66 8.17 -5.15
C GLY A 247 -19.97 6.90 -4.35
N LYS A 248 -20.76 6.02 -4.94
CA LYS A 248 -21.29 4.80 -4.28
C LYS A 248 -20.68 3.52 -4.82
N ASP A 249 -19.99 3.59 -5.94
CA ASP A 249 -19.37 2.47 -6.63
C ASP A 249 -17.85 2.40 -6.37
N GLU A 250 -17.32 3.35 -5.61
CA GLU A 250 -15.94 3.38 -5.11
C GLU A 250 -14.90 3.22 -6.25
N ARG A 251 -15.28 3.67 -7.45
CA ARG A 251 -14.43 3.72 -8.64
C ARG A 251 -13.78 5.09 -8.84
N ASP A 252 -14.26 6.09 -8.11
CA ASP A 252 -13.73 7.44 -8.16
C ASP A 252 -13.17 7.80 -6.79
N VAL A 253 -11.94 8.31 -6.77
CA VAL A 253 -11.24 8.73 -5.55
C VAL A 253 -10.82 10.18 -5.72
N LEU A 254 -10.96 10.97 -4.66
CA LEU A 254 -10.37 12.29 -4.56
C LEU A 254 -9.10 12.22 -3.72
N VAL A 255 -7.99 12.63 -4.31
CA VAL A 255 -6.71 12.81 -3.62
C VAL A 255 -6.48 14.31 -3.46
N THR A 256 -6.36 14.79 -2.22
CA THR A 256 -6.12 16.20 -1.90
C THR A 256 -4.79 16.35 -1.19
N PHE A 257 -3.94 17.23 -1.68
CA PHE A 257 -2.62 17.52 -1.11
C PHE A 257 -2.69 18.81 -0.29
N TYR A 258 -2.16 18.76 0.91
CA TYR A 258 -2.06 19.85 1.86
C TYR A 258 -0.59 20.13 2.19
N GLU A 259 -0.18 21.38 2.02
CA GLU A 259 1.10 21.87 2.49
C GLU A 259 1.00 22.11 4.00
N PRO A 260 1.83 21.45 4.82
CA PRO A 260 1.77 21.63 6.27
C PRO A 260 2.12 23.05 6.71
N THR A 261 1.53 23.46 7.83
CA THR A 261 2.01 24.61 8.59
C THR A 261 3.42 24.30 9.07
N HIS A 262 4.41 25.10 8.66
CA HIS A 262 5.85 24.89 8.89
C HIS A 262 6.46 23.68 8.14
N PRO A 263 6.50 23.70 6.79
CA PRO A 263 6.98 22.58 5.99
C PRO A 263 8.41 22.15 6.31
N GLU A 264 9.25 23.08 6.77
CA GLU A 264 10.63 22.81 7.18
C GLU A 264 10.77 21.80 8.32
N LYS A 265 9.74 21.65 9.16
CA LYS A 265 9.76 20.71 10.30
C LYS A 265 9.44 19.28 9.91
N TRP A 266 8.84 19.09 8.73
CA TRP A 266 8.38 17.78 8.26
C TRP A 266 9.36 17.13 7.31
N LEU A 267 10.34 17.87 6.79
CA LEU A 267 11.38 17.32 5.92
C LEU A 267 12.23 16.30 6.66
N GLY A 268 12.35 15.10 6.09
CA GLY A 268 12.99 13.94 6.69
C GLY A 268 12.07 13.12 7.60
N SER A 269 10.79 13.48 7.70
CA SER A 269 9.78 12.74 8.49
C SER A 269 9.11 11.62 7.70
N CYS A 270 9.74 11.14 6.62
CA CYS A 270 9.33 9.95 5.89
C CYS A 270 10.45 8.93 5.99
N GLY A 271 10.21 7.78 6.63
CA GLY A 271 11.30 6.90 7.05
C GLY A 271 10.85 5.64 7.79
N PRO A 272 11.65 4.57 7.80
CA PRO A 272 11.36 3.37 8.58
C PRO A 272 11.52 3.63 10.09
N ASP A 273 12.29 4.67 10.43
CA ASP A 273 12.57 5.10 11.80
C ASP A 273 11.57 6.16 12.29
N VAL A 274 10.71 6.68 11.41
CA VAL A 274 9.68 7.66 11.78
C VAL A 274 8.46 6.91 12.25
N ARG A 275 8.05 7.15 13.49
CA ARG A 275 6.81 6.55 14.00
C ARG A 275 5.64 7.30 13.40
N SER A 276 4.58 6.59 13.04
CA SER A 276 3.32 7.22 12.61
C SER A 276 2.74 8.15 13.70
N ASP A 277 3.11 7.94 14.97
CA ASP A 277 2.78 8.78 16.14
C ASP A 277 3.36 10.20 16.02
N ASP A 278 4.52 10.31 15.37
CA ASP A 278 5.19 11.59 15.15
C ASP A 278 4.55 12.35 13.97
N LEU A 279 3.71 11.66 13.18
CA LEU A 279 2.94 12.20 12.06
C LEU A 279 1.47 12.40 12.41
N ALA A 280 1.18 12.88 13.62
CA ALA A 280 -0.18 13.31 13.97
C ALA A 280 -0.63 14.38 12.98
N TYR A 281 -1.79 14.15 12.34
CA TYR A 281 -2.30 15.02 11.29
C TYR A 281 -2.35 16.48 11.78
N PRO A 282 -1.52 17.39 11.23
CA PRO A 282 -1.48 18.75 11.72
C PRO A 282 -2.78 19.46 11.37
N GLU A 283 -3.12 20.51 12.15
CA GLU A 283 -4.21 21.43 11.81
C GLU A 283 -4.15 21.75 10.32
N ARG A 284 -5.20 21.34 9.58
CA ARG A 284 -5.27 21.28 8.11
C ARG A 284 -4.45 22.41 7.49
N GLY A 285 -3.28 22.06 6.96
CA GLY A 285 -2.42 23.00 6.26
C GLY A 285 -3.11 23.61 5.04
N ARG A 286 -2.37 24.35 4.22
CA ARG A 286 -2.96 24.97 3.02
C ARG A 286 -3.19 23.90 1.95
N GLU A 287 -4.42 23.80 1.45
CA GLU A 287 -4.72 22.97 0.28
C GLU A 287 -3.90 23.44 -0.93
N ARG A 288 -3.19 22.50 -1.57
CA ARG A 288 -2.29 22.76 -2.70
C ARG A 288 -2.81 22.23 -4.02
N CYS A 289 -3.39 21.04 -4.00
CA CYS A 289 -3.74 20.32 -5.21
C CYS A 289 -4.85 19.31 -4.95
N LYS A 290 -5.72 19.10 -5.93
CA LYS A 290 -6.75 18.06 -5.93
C LYS A 290 -6.68 17.24 -7.21
N LEU A 291 -6.69 15.92 -7.07
CA LEU A 291 -6.77 14.97 -8.18
C LEU A 291 -8.05 14.16 -8.05
N SER A 292 -8.77 14.00 -9.15
CA SER A 292 -9.82 12.99 -9.23
C SER A 292 -9.26 11.80 -9.99
N LEU A 293 -9.16 10.66 -9.32
CA LEU A 293 -8.70 9.39 -9.88
C LEU A 293 -9.89 8.49 -10.16
N HIS A 294 -9.84 7.75 -11.26
CA HIS A 294 -10.82 6.77 -11.65
C HIS A 294 -10.16 5.40 -11.78
N ARG A 295 -10.85 4.36 -11.34
CA ARG A 295 -10.38 2.98 -11.48
C ARG A 295 -10.74 2.39 -12.84
N GLU A 296 -9.71 1.99 -13.56
CA GLU A 296 -9.75 1.15 -14.76
C GLU A 296 -9.33 -0.29 -14.42
N GLY A 297 -9.78 -1.25 -15.22
CA GLY A 297 -9.45 -2.66 -15.03
C GLY A 297 -10.42 -3.46 -14.15
N ASP A 298 -10.13 -4.74 -14.00
CA ASP A 298 -10.82 -5.66 -13.08
C ASP A 298 -10.12 -5.69 -11.71
N TYR A 299 -10.59 -6.55 -10.80
CA TYR A 299 -10.06 -6.68 -9.44
C TYR A 299 -8.57 -7.05 -9.39
N GLU A 300 -8.09 -7.85 -10.35
CA GLU A 300 -6.73 -8.39 -10.34
C GLU A 300 -5.72 -7.47 -11.04
N HIS A 301 -6.20 -6.61 -11.96
CA HIS A 301 -5.35 -5.72 -12.77
C HIS A 301 -5.83 -4.27 -12.67
N GLN A 302 -5.95 -3.78 -11.43
CA GLN A 302 -6.46 -2.43 -11.18
C GLN A 302 -5.44 -1.38 -11.57
N VAL A 303 -5.95 -0.35 -12.23
CA VAL A 303 -5.21 0.87 -12.53
C VAL A 303 -6.05 2.05 -12.09
N TRP A 304 -5.44 2.99 -11.37
CA TRP A 304 -6.04 4.27 -11.06
C TRP A 304 -5.45 5.34 -11.97
N THR A 305 -6.28 6.05 -12.73
CA THR A 305 -5.85 7.12 -13.63
C THR A 305 -6.61 8.40 -13.31
N GLY A 306 -5.96 9.55 -13.40
CA GLY A 306 -6.69 10.80 -13.19
C GLY A 306 -5.82 12.03 -13.22
N ALA A 307 -6.47 13.17 -12.97
CA ALA A 307 -5.85 14.47 -13.10
C ALA A 307 -6.50 15.51 -12.18
N SER A 308 -5.81 16.63 -11.99
CA SER A 308 -6.39 17.86 -11.48
C SER A 308 -7.12 18.61 -12.59
N LYS A 309 -8.15 19.39 -12.22
CA LYS A 309 -8.71 20.38 -13.16
C LYS A 309 -7.84 21.64 -13.19
N PRO A 310 -7.96 22.47 -14.25
CA PRO A 310 -7.33 23.79 -14.27
C PRO A 310 -7.69 24.60 -13.03
N GLY A 311 -6.66 25.12 -12.34
CA GLY A 311 -6.81 25.93 -11.13
C GLY A 311 -7.05 25.15 -9.83
N GLU A 312 -7.21 23.81 -9.87
CA GLU A 312 -7.30 22.99 -8.65
C GLU A 312 -5.94 22.69 -8.03
N CYS A 313 -4.84 22.97 -8.74
CA CYS A 313 -3.48 22.89 -8.21
C CYS A 313 -2.76 24.22 -8.34
N ALA A 314 -2.21 24.71 -7.22
CA ALA A 314 -1.44 25.93 -7.17
C ALA A 314 -0.10 25.76 -7.92
N SER A 315 0.25 26.70 -8.80
CA SER A 315 1.61 26.77 -9.37
C SER A 315 2.57 27.45 -8.39
N GLU A 316 3.81 26.99 -8.38
CA GLU A 316 4.94 27.57 -7.62
C GLU A 316 5.89 28.38 -8.50
N PHE A 317 5.73 28.30 -9.83
CA PHE A 317 6.64 28.94 -10.77
C PHE A 317 6.08 30.28 -11.27
N ALA A 318 6.96 31.29 -11.27
CA ALA A 318 6.60 32.62 -11.71
C ALA A 318 6.27 32.63 -13.21
N GLY A 319 5.05 33.04 -13.55
CA GLY A 319 4.58 33.17 -14.93
C GLY A 319 3.44 32.22 -15.31
N ASP A 320 3.15 31.22 -14.50
CA ASP A 320 2.03 30.32 -14.78
C ASP A 320 0.74 30.81 -14.14
N ALA A 321 -0.37 30.57 -14.84
CA ALA A 321 -1.70 30.77 -14.32
C ALA A 321 -2.16 29.57 -13.47
N TYR A 322 -1.79 28.35 -13.87
CA TYR A 322 -2.15 27.13 -13.17
C TYR A 322 -1.20 25.97 -13.48
N MET A 323 -1.29 24.91 -12.67
CA MET A 323 -0.61 23.64 -12.90
C MET A 323 -1.65 22.54 -13.10
N ILE A 324 -1.32 21.57 -13.96
CA ILE A 324 -2.03 20.29 -14.06
C ILE A 324 -1.10 19.20 -13.57
N THR A 325 -1.62 18.36 -12.68
CA THR A 325 -0.98 17.11 -12.27
C THR A 325 -1.84 15.95 -12.73
N GLU A 326 -1.23 15.01 -13.45
CA GLU A 326 -1.83 13.74 -13.82
C GLU A 326 -1.13 12.62 -13.08
N MET A 327 -1.88 11.58 -12.74
CA MET A 327 -1.38 10.44 -12.01
C MET A 327 -1.93 9.15 -12.58
N ARG A 328 -1.08 8.15 -12.70
CA ARG A 328 -1.44 6.76 -12.96
C ARG A 328 -0.81 5.90 -11.87
N LEU A 329 -1.58 5.03 -11.24
CA LEU A 329 -1.11 4.08 -10.24
C LEU A 329 -1.56 2.67 -10.58
N ASP A 330 -0.68 1.70 -10.37
CA ASP A 330 -1.01 0.29 -10.31
C ASP A 330 -0.16 -0.39 -9.21
N ALA A 331 -0.26 -1.71 -9.08
CA ALA A 331 0.45 -2.45 -8.04
C ALA A 331 2.00 -2.33 -8.16
N ASP A 332 2.51 -2.07 -9.36
CA ASP A 332 3.94 -2.09 -9.64
C ASP A 332 4.57 -0.70 -9.63
N ALA A 333 3.80 0.35 -9.95
CA ALA A 333 4.37 1.67 -10.15
C ALA A 333 3.39 2.84 -9.92
N VAL A 334 3.98 4.03 -9.80
CA VAL A 334 3.28 5.30 -9.84
C VAL A 334 3.91 6.17 -10.92
N GLU A 335 3.08 6.67 -11.82
CA GLU A 335 3.46 7.66 -12.82
C GLU A 335 2.84 9.00 -12.46
N ILE A 336 3.68 10.05 -12.42
CA ILE A 336 3.25 11.41 -12.09
C ILE A 336 3.69 12.34 -13.21
N TRP A 337 2.76 13.15 -13.71
CA TRP A 337 3.03 14.13 -14.75
C TRP A 337 2.58 15.52 -14.31
N GLU A 338 3.55 16.38 -14.00
CA GLU A 338 3.31 17.77 -13.57
C GLU A 338 3.68 18.73 -14.71
N ARG A 339 2.76 19.65 -15.04
CA ARG A 339 2.92 20.64 -16.10
C ARG A 339 2.32 21.98 -15.70
N GLY A 340 3.05 23.07 -15.96
CA GLY A 340 2.58 24.44 -15.77
C GLY A 340 2.04 25.05 -17.06
N PHE A 341 1.02 25.90 -16.93
CA PHE A 341 0.36 26.55 -18.05
C PHE A 341 0.15 28.04 -17.79
N ASP A 342 0.29 28.86 -18.83
CA ASP A 342 -0.07 30.27 -18.81
C ASP A 342 -1.60 30.50 -18.87
N GLU A 343 -2.05 31.76 -18.79
CA GLU A 343 -3.48 32.12 -18.85
C GLU A 343 -4.12 31.76 -20.21
N GLN A 344 -3.32 31.61 -21.26
CA GLN A 344 -3.78 31.23 -22.59
C GLN A 344 -3.81 29.70 -22.80
N GLY A 345 -3.36 28.92 -21.80
CA GLY A 345 -3.30 27.46 -21.85
C GLY A 345 -2.09 26.90 -22.58
N ASN A 346 -1.05 27.70 -22.83
CA ASN A 346 0.22 27.18 -23.35
C ASN A 346 1.04 26.60 -22.20
N GLN A 347 1.65 25.44 -22.42
CA GLN A 347 2.56 24.84 -21.45
C GLN A 347 3.84 25.68 -21.34
N THR A 348 4.20 26.09 -20.13
CA THR A 348 5.37 26.95 -19.83
C THR A 348 6.54 26.15 -19.25
N TRP A 349 6.24 25.08 -18.51
CA TRP A 349 7.22 24.12 -17.99
C TRP A 349 6.61 22.73 -17.80
N GLY A 350 7.45 21.80 -17.40
CA GLY A 350 7.09 20.40 -17.24
C GLY A 350 7.47 19.61 -18.48
N SER A 351 7.42 18.30 -18.36
CA SER A 351 7.86 17.38 -19.41
C SER A 351 6.78 17.10 -20.44
N GLU A 352 7.18 16.51 -21.56
CA GLU A 352 6.29 15.87 -22.54
C GLU A 352 5.87 14.44 -22.14
N ALA A 353 6.50 13.86 -21.12
CA ALA A 353 6.23 12.51 -20.60
C ALA A 353 6.26 12.43 -19.06
N PRO A 354 5.45 11.54 -18.44
CA PRO A 354 5.41 11.33 -16.99
C PRO A 354 6.75 10.87 -16.43
N THR A 355 6.95 11.12 -15.14
CA THR A 355 8.00 10.46 -14.37
C THR A 355 7.45 9.14 -13.84
N HIS A 356 8.19 8.04 -14.05
CA HIS A 356 7.83 6.71 -13.59
C HIS A 356 8.59 6.36 -12.31
N TYR A 357 7.86 6.00 -11.26
CA TYR A 357 8.40 5.61 -9.96
C TYR A 357 8.05 4.16 -9.66
N GLU A 358 9.05 3.34 -9.37
CA GLU A 358 8.89 1.95 -8.96
C GLU A 358 9.24 1.81 -7.47
N PRO A 359 8.74 0.79 -6.75
CA PRO A 359 9.18 0.50 -5.39
C PRO A 359 10.71 0.42 -5.29
N ALA A 360 11.27 1.18 -4.35
CA ALA A 360 12.70 1.20 -4.12
C ALA A 360 13.18 -0.19 -3.64
N THR A 361 14.22 -0.73 -4.28
CA THR A 361 14.76 -2.07 -3.98
C THR A 361 15.79 -2.10 -2.86
N ASP A 362 16.36 -0.96 -2.54
CA ASP A 362 17.36 -0.78 -1.50
C ASP A 362 16.70 -0.48 -0.14
N ALA A 363 17.35 -0.95 0.93
CA ALA A 363 16.98 -0.53 2.27
C ALA A 363 17.10 1.00 2.38
N TRP A 364 16.19 1.62 3.13
CA TRP A 364 16.18 3.07 3.35
C TRP A 364 17.58 3.62 3.61
N PRO A 365 18.03 4.63 2.84
CA PRO A 365 19.24 5.35 3.17
C PRO A 365 19.05 5.97 4.55
N LYS A 366 20.02 5.81 5.45
CA LYS A 366 19.98 6.49 6.75
C LYS A 366 19.92 8.00 6.48
N PRO A 367 18.95 8.75 7.05
CA PRO A 367 18.91 10.18 6.86
C PRO A 367 20.24 10.77 7.34
N ASN A 368 20.95 11.44 6.44
CA ASN A 368 22.07 12.27 6.85
C ASN A 368 21.48 13.46 7.62
N ALA A 369 22.05 13.78 8.77
CA ALA A 369 21.63 14.90 9.61
C ALA A 369 21.39 16.15 8.74
N ILE A 370 20.21 16.74 8.88
CA ILE A 370 19.83 18.01 8.24
C ILE A 370 20.99 18.98 8.49
N VAL A 371 21.61 19.45 7.41
CA VAL A 371 22.65 20.47 7.50
C VAL A 371 21.93 21.78 7.77
N GLU A 372 21.83 22.16 9.05
CA GLU A 372 21.44 23.51 9.44
C GLU A 372 22.45 24.50 8.82
N ASN A 373 21.95 25.37 7.92
CA ASN A 373 22.69 26.52 7.40
C ASN A 373 22.39 27.77 8.23
#